data_AF-A0A929HDA0-F1
#
_entry.id   AF-A0A929HDA0-F1
#
_cell.length_a   1.000
_cell.length_b   1.000
_cell.length_c   1.000
_cell.angle_alpha   90.00
_cell.angle_beta   90.00
_cell.angle_gamma   90.00
#
_symmetry.space_group_name_H-M   'P 1'
#
loop_
_entity.id
_entity.type
_entity.pdbx_description
1 polymer ?
#
loop_
_entity_poly.entity_id
_entity_poly.type
_entity_poly.pdbx_seq_one_letter_code
_entity_poly.pdbx_strand_id
1 'polypeptide(L)'
;GILDVLAELYSSGVITKTGVFNKKALKGHPRFRKNEDTRQAEFILAWKEESSIGKDIVITQKDVRQIQLAKGALYAGCKLMMKRMGVEKVDKVKIAGAFGTHVDRTKALVMGLFPDCKVENIHGVGNAAGDGCRAALLNVQKRTEANWCSRNVEYLELTVEPTFEQDFMEAMQLPHMTDKFPNLEGVVPDYILNQGPKGPVRPE
;
A
#
# COMPACT_ATOMS: atom_id res chain seq x y z
N GLY A 1 -6.46 -4.10 9.01
CA GLY A 1 -5.60 -3.19 9.79
C GLY A 1 -5.47 -1.84 9.10
N ILE A 2 -4.37 -1.10 9.31
CA ILE A 2 -4.23 0.28 8.79
C ILE A 2 -4.18 0.35 7.25
N LEU A 3 -3.58 -0.64 6.59
CA LEU A 3 -3.58 -0.73 5.12
C LEU A 3 -4.99 -0.93 4.58
N ASP A 4 -5.75 -1.84 5.18
CA ASP A 4 -7.14 -2.08 4.79
C ASP A 4 -7.99 -0.83 4.97
N VAL A 5 -7.82 -0.11 6.08
CA VAL A 5 -8.51 1.17 6.29
C VAL A 5 -8.24 2.10 5.11
N LEU A 6 -6.98 2.27 4.73
CA LEU A 6 -6.64 3.20 3.65
C LEU A 6 -7.17 2.74 2.29
N ALA A 7 -7.14 1.43 2.02
CA ALA A 7 -7.72 0.85 0.81
C ALA A 7 -9.23 1.10 0.72
N GLU A 8 -9.95 0.93 1.84
CA GLU A 8 -11.39 1.17 1.93
C GLU A 8 -11.73 2.66 1.80
N LEU A 9 -10.98 3.54 2.48
CA LEU A 9 -11.18 4.99 2.36
C LEU A 9 -10.97 5.47 0.92
N TYR A 10 -9.99 4.90 0.22
CA TYR A 10 -9.76 5.21 -1.19
C TYR A 10 -10.89 4.67 -2.06
N SER A 11 -11.22 3.38 -1.93
CA SER A 11 -12.24 2.71 -2.75
C SER A 11 -13.64 3.30 -2.58
N SER A 12 -13.95 3.82 -1.39
CA SER A 12 -15.22 4.50 -1.09
C SER A 12 -15.24 5.99 -1.50
N GLY A 13 -14.10 6.54 -1.92
CA GLY A 13 -13.96 7.95 -2.29
C GLY A 13 -13.92 8.92 -1.11
N VAL A 14 -13.72 8.42 0.12
CA VAL A 14 -13.49 9.24 1.32
C VAL A 14 -12.16 9.98 1.20
N ILE A 15 -11.14 9.34 0.63
CA ILE A 15 -9.93 10.01 0.19
C ILE A 15 -9.80 9.97 -1.33
N THR A 16 -9.15 10.98 -1.89
CA THR A 16 -8.80 11.03 -3.30
C THR A 16 -7.60 10.12 -3.59
N LYS A 17 -7.32 9.90 -4.88
CA LYS A 17 -6.11 9.27 -5.38
C LYS A 17 -4.82 9.92 -4.86
N THR A 18 -4.85 11.22 -4.56
CA THR A 18 -3.71 11.92 -3.94
C THR A 18 -3.61 11.69 -2.43
N GLY A 19 -4.53 10.96 -1.79
CA GLY A 19 -4.56 10.70 -0.35
C GLY A 19 -5.14 11.84 0.49
N VAL A 20 -5.78 12.83 -0.13
CA VAL A 20 -6.45 13.93 0.59
C VAL A 20 -7.89 13.55 0.89
N PHE A 21 -8.40 13.88 2.09
CA PHE A 21 -9.83 13.73 2.37
C PHE A 21 -10.70 14.51 1.37
N ASN A 22 -11.67 13.82 0.77
CA ASN A 22 -12.59 14.38 -0.20
C ASN A 22 -13.64 15.27 0.50
N LYS A 23 -13.29 16.53 0.74
CA LYS A 23 -14.15 17.50 1.45
C LYS A 23 -15.55 17.66 0.82
N LYS A 24 -15.69 17.45 -0.49
CA LYS A 24 -16.99 17.53 -1.17
C LYS A 24 -17.88 16.35 -0.77
N ALA A 25 -17.35 15.13 -0.87
CA ALA A 25 -18.08 13.93 -0.47
C ALA A 25 -18.33 13.85 1.05
N LEU A 26 -17.44 14.45 1.85
CA LEU A 26 -17.50 14.41 3.31
C LEU A 26 -18.23 15.60 3.94
N LYS A 27 -18.82 16.50 3.15
CA LYS A 27 -19.51 17.68 3.68
C LYS A 27 -20.69 17.23 4.56
N GLY A 28 -20.62 17.53 5.86
CA GLY A 28 -21.64 17.12 6.83
C GLY A 28 -21.59 15.63 7.21
N HIS A 29 -20.57 14.89 6.79
CA HIS A 29 -20.44 13.48 7.13
C HIS A 29 -20.12 13.31 8.62
N PRO A 30 -20.88 12.50 9.39
CA PRO A 30 -20.77 12.46 10.84
C PRO A 30 -19.39 12.01 11.32
N ARG A 31 -18.74 11.10 10.58
CA ARG A 31 -17.39 10.60 10.92
C ARG A 31 -16.25 11.51 10.50
N PHE A 32 -16.49 12.60 9.77
CA PHE A 32 -15.43 13.49 9.29
C PHE A 32 -15.43 14.79 10.07
N ARG A 33 -14.31 15.11 10.70
CA ARG A 33 -14.14 16.37 11.45
C ARG A 33 -12.74 16.93 11.33
N LYS A 34 -12.57 18.15 11.82
CA LYS A 34 -11.26 18.75 12.06
C LYS A 34 -10.99 18.68 13.55
N ASN A 35 -9.92 17.99 13.92
CA ASN A 35 -9.47 17.88 15.31
C ASN A 35 -9.29 19.29 15.91
N GLU A 36 -9.79 19.51 17.12
CA GLU A 36 -9.80 20.84 17.74
C GLU A 36 -8.39 21.32 18.08
N ASP A 37 -7.57 20.44 18.64
CA ASP A 37 -6.21 20.73 19.11
C ASP A 37 -5.22 20.81 17.95
N THR A 38 -5.17 19.76 17.13
CA THR A 38 -4.15 19.64 16.08
C THR A 38 -4.53 20.35 14.78
N ARG A 39 -5.80 20.74 14.65
CA ARG A 39 -6.37 21.32 13.42
C ARG A 39 -6.22 20.40 12.20
N GLN A 40 -5.96 19.10 12.39
CA GLN A 40 -5.86 18.13 11.31
C GLN A 40 -7.24 17.59 10.94
N ALA A 41 -7.44 17.30 9.65
CA ALA A 41 -8.61 16.56 9.21
C ALA A 41 -8.46 15.09 9.63
N GLU A 42 -9.52 14.52 10.17
CA GLU A 42 -9.55 13.14 10.64
C GLU A 42 -10.89 12.47 10.32
N PHE A 43 -10.84 11.14 10.17
CA PHE A 43 -12.01 10.30 9.96
C PHE A 43 -12.13 9.30 11.09
N ILE A 44 -13.32 9.21 11.69
CA ILE A 44 -13.59 8.39 12.87
C ILE A 44 -13.91 6.96 12.42
N LEU A 45 -13.04 6.04 12.78
CA LEU A 45 -13.18 4.60 12.50
C LEU A 45 -14.07 3.94 13.56
N ALA A 46 -13.87 4.28 14.83
CA ALA A 46 -14.70 3.83 15.93
C ALA A 46 -14.94 4.96 16.91
N TRP A 47 -16.17 5.11 17.39
CA TRP A 47 -16.55 6.07 18.42
C TRP A 47 -16.02 5.64 19.78
N LYS A 48 -15.90 6.59 20.74
CA LYS A 48 -15.50 6.28 22.11
C LYS A 48 -16.36 5.21 22.78
N GLU A 49 -17.64 5.12 22.45
CA GLU A 49 -18.57 4.10 22.96
C GLU A 49 -18.29 2.70 22.39
N GLU A 50 -17.65 2.64 21.23
CA GLU A 50 -17.26 1.40 20.54
C GLU A 50 -15.84 0.94 20.95
N SER A 51 -15.08 1.76 21.69
CA SER A 51 -13.69 1.50 22.03
C SER A 51 -13.48 1.18 23.51
N SER A 52 -12.58 0.25 23.81
CA SER A 52 -12.22 -0.11 25.19
C SER A 52 -11.35 0.93 25.89
N ILE A 53 -10.88 1.96 25.18
CA ILE A 53 -10.00 3.01 25.69
C ILE A 53 -10.75 4.31 26.04
N GLY A 54 -12.08 4.34 25.85
CA GLY A 54 -12.91 5.51 26.13
C GLY A 54 -12.60 6.73 25.25
N LYS A 55 -12.03 6.52 24.06
CA LYS A 55 -11.66 7.56 23.10
C LYS A 55 -12.01 7.14 21.68
N ASP A 56 -12.32 8.11 20.82
CA ASP A 56 -12.51 7.84 19.39
C ASP A 56 -11.22 7.26 18.78
N ILE A 57 -11.36 6.22 17.96
CA ILE A 57 -10.28 5.72 17.11
C ILE A 57 -10.41 6.42 15.76
N VAL A 58 -9.40 7.21 15.41
CA VAL A 58 -9.41 8.04 14.20
C VAL A 58 -8.24 7.71 13.29
N ILE A 59 -8.40 8.01 12.00
CA ILE A 59 -7.30 8.11 11.05
C ILE A 59 -7.17 9.56 10.59
N THR A 60 -5.98 10.12 10.74
CA THR A 60 -5.71 11.52 10.43
C THR A 60 -5.14 11.66 9.02
N GLN A 61 -5.14 12.90 8.52
CA GLN A 61 -4.47 13.23 7.26
C GLN A 61 -2.97 12.91 7.33
N LYS A 62 -2.34 13.05 8.50
CA LYS A 62 -0.92 12.72 8.70
C LYS A 62 -0.68 11.22 8.59
N ASP A 63 -1.56 10.40 9.15
CA ASP A 63 -1.46 8.94 9.07
C ASP A 63 -1.54 8.47 7.61
N VAL A 64 -2.49 9.02 6.84
CA VAL A 64 -2.59 8.75 5.40
C VAL A 64 -1.27 9.06 4.68
N ARG A 65 -0.65 10.20 4.99
CA ARG A 65 0.64 10.60 4.40
C ARG A 65 1.76 9.62 4.77
N GLN A 66 1.83 9.17 6.02
CA GLN A 66 2.87 8.22 6.44
C GLN A 66 2.74 6.88 5.72
N ILE A 67 1.51 6.40 5.52
CA ILE A 67 1.27 5.17 4.75
C ILE A 67 1.63 5.36 3.28
N GLN A 68 1.32 6.53 2.68
CA GLN A 68 1.71 6.86 1.32
C GLN A 68 3.24 6.89 1.13
N LEU A 69 3.99 7.43 2.10
CA LEU A 69 5.45 7.39 2.07
C LEU A 69 5.97 5.94 2.09
N ALA A 70 5.46 5.12 3.00
CA ALA A 70 5.87 3.73 3.12
C ALA A 70 5.56 2.93 1.84
N LYS A 71 4.34 3.06 1.31
CA LYS A 71 3.93 2.33 0.12
C LYS A 71 4.61 2.84 -1.15
N GLY A 72 4.84 4.16 -1.25
CA GLY A 72 5.54 4.78 -2.37
C GLY A 72 6.96 4.26 -2.48
N ALA A 73 7.65 4.11 -1.35
CA ALA A 73 9.00 3.53 -1.30
C ALA A 73 9.01 2.07 -1.78
N LEU A 74 8.03 1.26 -1.34
CA LEU A 74 7.93 -0.14 -1.75
C LEU A 74 7.71 -0.27 -3.26
N TYR A 75 6.75 0.47 -3.80
CA TYR A 75 6.43 0.45 -5.21
C TYR A 75 7.59 0.95 -6.07
N ALA A 76 8.18 2.09 -5.71
CA ALA A 76 9.33 2.66 -6.43
C ALA A 76 10.51 1.69 -6.46
N GLY A 77 10.80 1.03 -5.32
CA GLY A 77 11.81 -0.03 -5.26
C GLY A 77 11.51 -1.18 -6.23
N CYS A 78 10.27 -1.68 -6.25
CA CYS A 78 9.85 -2.72 -7.20
C CYS A 78 10.01 -2.27 -8.66
N LYS A 79 9.55 -1.06 -8.98
CA LYS A 79 9.59 -0.51 -10.34
C LYS A 79 11.02 -0.33 -10.85
N LEU A 80 11.91 0.15 -9.99
CA LEU A 80 13.31 0.33 -10.34
C LEU A 80 14.02 -1.01 -10.56
N MET A 81 13.78 -2.00 -9.70
CA MET A 81 14.31 -3.36 -9.91
C MET A 81 13.82 -3.95 -11.23
N MET A 82 12.52 -3.80 -11.53
CA MET A 82 11.94 -4.21 -12.81
C MET A 82 12.64 -3.55 -14.00
N LYS A 83 12.87 -2.24 -13.95
CA LYS A 83 13.59 -1.49 -14.99
C LYS A 83 15.02 -2.00 -15.19
N ARG A 84 15.76 -2.21 -14.11
CA ARG A 84 17.16 -2.70 -14.16
C ARG A 84 17.25 -4.13 -14.70
N MET A 85 16.26 -4.96 -14.40
CA MET A 85 16.18 -6.34 -14.88
C MET A 85 15.53 -6.48 -16.28
N GLY A 86 15.03 -5.40 -16.87
CA GLY A 86 14.29 -5.45 -18.14
C GLY A 86 12.96 -6.20 -18.03
N VAL A 87 12.33 -6.21 -16.85
CA VAL A 87 11.07 -6.92 -16.58
C VAL A 87 9.91 -5.95 -16.66
N GLU A 88 8.92 -6.25 -17.50
CA GLU A 88 7.75 -5.39 -17.68
C GLU A 88 6.56 -5.79 -16.81
N LYS A 89 6.47 -7.06 -16.41
CA LYS A 89 5.33 -7.63 -15.69
C LYS A 89 5.78 -8.51 -14.53
N VAL A 90 5.00 -8.47 -13.45
CA VAL A 90 5.22 -9.31 -12.27
C VAL A 90 4.31 -10.53 -12.35
N ASP A 91 4.90 -11.72 -12.46
CA ASP A 91 4.12 -12.97 -12.52
C ASP A 91 3.53 -13.35 -11.15
N LYS A 92 4.28 -13.08 -10.08
CA LYS A 92 3.95 -13.50 -8.71
C LYS A 92 4.53 -12.55 -7.68
N VAL A 93 3.72 -12.23 -6.66
CA VAL A 93 4.14 -11.42 -5.52
C VAL A 93 4.10 -12.29 -4.27
N LYS A 94 5.21 -12.32 -3.51
CA LYS A 94 5.28 -12.98 -2.20
C LYS A 94 5.50 -11.92 -1.12
N ILE A 95 4.56 -11.80 -0.20
CA ILE A 95 4.59 -10.83 0.89
C ILE A 95 4.99 -11.54 2.17
N ALA A 96 6.16 -11.18 2.71
CA ALA A 96 6.68 -11.69 3.98
C ALA A 96 6.53 -10.65 5.11
N GLY A 97 6.71 -11.10 6.34
CA GLY A 97 6.66 -10.26 7.55
C GLY A 97 5.26 -10.13 8.14
N ALA A 98 5.11 -9.25 9.14
CA ALA A 98 3.86 -9.06 9.88
C ALA A 98 2.66 -8.72 8.98
N PHE A 99 2.93 -8.02 7.87
CA PHE A 99 1.94 -7.74 6.84
C PHE A 99 1.56 -9.00 6.04
N GLY A 100 2.52 -9.85 5.71
CA GLY A 100 2.30 -11.07 4.92
C GLY A 100 1.34 -12.10 5.55
N THR A 101 1.13 -12.07 6.86
CA THR A 101 0.25 -13.03 7.55
C THR A 101 -1.23 -12.65 7.49
N HIS A 102 -1.56 -11.36 7.37
CA HIS A 102 -2.95 -10.87 7.51
C HIS A 102 -3.38 -9.82 6.47
N VAL A 103 -2.50 -9.45 5.54
CA VAL A 103 -2.86 -8.48 4.50
C VAL A 103 -3.79 -9.11 3.47
N ASP A 104 -4.92 -8.44 3.26
CA ASP A 104 -5.82 -8.71 2.15
C ASP A 104 -5.11 -8.40 0.83
N ARG A 105 -5.01 -9.39 -0.04
CA ARG A 105 -4.27 -9.34 -1.31
C ARG A 105 -4.86 -8.32 -2.26
N THR A 106 -6.19 -8.25 -2.31
CA THR A 106 -6.91 -7.28 -3.13
C THR A 106 -6.64 -5.88 -2.62
N LYS A 107 -6.72 -5.66 -1.31
CA LYS A 107 -6.44 -4.35 -0.70
C LYS A 107 -4.99 -3.92 -0.87
N ALA A 108 -4.03 -4.85 -0.81
CA ALA A 108 -2.63 -4.57 -1.13
C ALA A 108 -2.44 -4.06 -2.56
N LEU A 109 -3.16 -4.65 -3.52
CA LEU A 109 -3.16 -4.22 -4.92
C LEU A 109 -3.84 -2.86 -5.09
N VAL A 110 -5.00 -2.65 -4.44
CA VAL A 110 -5.71 -1.35 -4.41
C VAL A 110 -4.84 -0.23 -3.86
N MET A 111 -4.03 -0.52 -2.85
CA MET A 111 -3.08 0.42 -2.28
C MET A 111 -1.91 0.74 -3.22
N GLY A 112 -1.70 -0.07 -4.26
CA GLY A 112 -0.52 -0.02 -5.11
C GLY A 112 0.75 -0.18 -4.29
N LEU A 113 0.79 -1.22 -3.43
CA LEU A 113 2.01 -1.57 -2.70
C LEU A 113 3.12 -1.98 -3.70
N PHE A 114 2.75 -2.68 -4.76
CA PHE A 114 3.62 -3.20 -5.80
C PHE A 114 2.97 -3.05 -7.19
N PRO A 115 3.74 -3.16 -8.28
CA PRO A 115 3.23 -3.16 -9.66
C PRO A 115 2.12 -4.17 -9.89
N ASP A 116 1.24 -3.86 -10.84
CA ASP A 116 0.02 -4.62 -11.09
C ASP A 116 0.28 -6.11 -11.35
N CYS A 117 -0.50 -6.96 -10.70
CA CYS A 117 -0.39 -8.41 -10.75
C CYS A 117 -1.78 -9.02 -10.50
N LYS A 118 -2.04 -10.20 -11.07
CA LYS A 118 -3.29 -10.92 -10.81
C LYS A 118 -3.40 -11.23 -9.31
N VAL A 119 -4.57 -10.96 -8.72
CA VAL A 119 -4.80 -11.12 -7.27
C VAL A 119 -4.49 -12.55 -6.80
N GLU A 120 -4.82 -13.55 -7.61
CA GLU A 120 -4.53 -14.98 -7.34
C GLU A 120 -3.04 -15.31 -7.22
N ASN A 121 -2.17 -14.49 -7.82
CA ASN A 121 -0.71 -14.64 -7.80
C ASN A 121 -0.04 -13.82 -6.67
N ILE A 122 -0.82 -13.18 -5.81
CA ILE A 122 -0.33 -12.50 -4.62
C ILE A 122 -0.44 -13.49 -3.45
N HIS A 123 0.68 -13.78 -2.79
CA HIS A 123 0.73 -14.77 -1.71
C HIS A 123 1.38 -14.20 -0.46
N GLY A 124 0.69 -14.32 0.67
CA GLY A 124 1.29 -14.17 1.99
C GLY A 124 2.17 -15.37 2.31
N VAL A 125 3.40 -15.15 2.75
CA VAL A 125 4.34 -16.21 3.18
C VAL A 125 4.66 -16.12 4.67
N GLY A 126 4.00 -15.23 5.41
CA GLY A 126 4.18 -15.07 6.86
C GLY A 126 5.61 -14.66 7.25
N ASN A 127 6.09 -15.18 8.38
CA ASN A 127 7.43 -14.89 8.89
C ASN A 127 8.49 -15.73 8.17
N ALA A 128 8.79 -15.35 6.92
CA ALA A 128 9.78 -16.04 6.09
C ALA A 128 11.19 -16.07 6.71
N ALA A 129 11.57 -15.04 7.47
CA ALA A 129 12.85 -15.02 8.18
C ALA A 129 12.91 -16.12 9.26
N GLY A 130 11.85 -16.22 10.09
CA GLY A 130 11.74 -17.25 11.11
C GLY A 130 11.71 -18.67 10.53
N ASP A 131 10.94 -18.87 9.47
CA ASP A 131 10.89 -20.17 8.78
C ASP A 131 12.22 -20.52 8.09
N GLY A 132 12.90 -19.53 7.51
CA GLY A 132 14.25 -19.69 6.97
C GLY A 132 15.27 -20.11 8.03
N CYS A 133 15.24 -19.48 9.21
CA CYS A 133 16.08 -19.88 10.35
C CYS A 133 15.84 -21.33 10.77
N ARG A 134 14.57 -21.76 10.89
CA ARG A 134 14.22 -23.14 11.22
C ARG A 134 14.71 -24.12 10.16
N ALA A 135 14.54 -23.80 8.88
CA ALA A 135 15.01 -24.62 7.77
C ALA A 135 16.54 -24.79 7.78
N ALA A 136 17.29 -23.70 7.96
CA ALA A 136 18.75 -23.74 8.01
C ALA A 136 19.31 -24.41 9.28
N LEU A 137 18.57 -24.35 10.40
CA LEU A 137 18.92 -25.03 11.64
C LEU A 137 18.80 -26.55 11.49
N LEU A 138 17.70 -27.02 10.92
CA LEU A 138 17.36 -28.45 10.85
C LEU A 138 17.91 -29.16 9.60
N ASN A 139 18.36 -28.42 8.58
CA ASN A 139 18.85 -29.00 7.33
C ASN A 139 20.14 -28.31 6.84
N VAL A 140 21.24 -29.07 6.81
CA VAL A 140 22.56 -28.59 6.36
C VAL A 140 22.54 -28.14 4.90
N GLN A 141 21.81 -28.83 4.01
CA GLN A 141 21.70 -28.42 2.60
C GLN A 141 20.98 -27.07 2.48
N LYS A 142 19.93 -26.83 3.28
CA LYS A 142 19.25 -25.52 3.31
C LYS A 142 20.13 -24.41 3.86
N ARG A 143 21.02 -24.73 4.79
CA ARG A 143 22.05 -23.77 5.25
C ARG A 143 23.04 -23.42 4.14
N THR A 144 23.50 -24.41 3.37
CA THR A 144 24.37 -24.18 2.21
C THR A 144 23.65 -23.36 1.14
N GLU A 145 22.39 -23.64 0.85
CA GLU A 145 21.55 -22.86 -0.07
C GLU A 145 21.43 -21.40 0.40
N ALA A 146 21.15 -21.16 1.68
CA ALA A 146 21.09 -19.80 2.24
C ALA A 146 22.43 -19.05 2.10
N ASN A 147 23.56 -19.72 2.33
CA ASN A 147 24.90 -19.16 2.12
C ASN A 147 25.19 -18.86 0.64
N TRP A 148 24.67 -19.68 -0.28
CA TRP A 148 24.78 -19.39 -1.70
C TRP A 148 23.93 -18.18 -2.08
N CYS A 149 22.67 -18.11 -1.63
CA CYS A 149 21.78 -16.98 -1.88
C CYS A 149 22.41 -15.67 -1.40
N SER A 150 22.93 -15.61 -0.18
CA SER A 150 23.51 -14.37 0.37
C SER A 150 24.71 -13.84 -0.43
N ARG A 151 25.44 -14.71 -1.13
CA ARG A 151 26.57 -14.34 -1.99
C ARG A 151 26.17 -13.91 -3.41
N ASN A 152 24.94 -14.19 -3.83
CA ASN A 152 24.44 -13.93 -5.18
C ASN A 152 23.32 -12.89 -5.22
N VAL A 153 22.91 -12.35 -4.08
CA VAL A 153 22.00 -11.20 -4.03
C VAL A 153 22.77 -9.94 -4.39
N GLU A 154 22.32 -9.25 -5.42
CA GLU A 154 22.81 -7.92 -5.76
C GLU A 154 22.01 -6.86 -5.00
N TYR A 155 22.72 -5.94 -4.36
CA TYR A 155 22.11 -4.79 -3.71
C TYR A 155 21.94 -3.64 -4.70
N LEU A 156 20.74 -3.06 -4.70
CA LEU A 156 20.41 -1.87 -5.45
C LEU A 156 20.20 -0.70 -4.48
N GLU A 157 21.07 0.30 -4.55
CA GLU A 157 20.91 1.53 -3.78
C GLU A 157 19.92 2.45 -4.47
N LEU A 158 18.70 2.54 -3.94
CA LEU A 158 17.61 3.31 -4.56
C LEU A 158 17.87 4.83 -4.55
N THR A 159 18.62 5.34 -3.56
CA THR A 159 18.79 6.78 -3.33
C THR A 159 19.74 7.46 -4.33
N VAL A 160 20.57 6.69 -5.03
CA VAL A 160 21.50 7.21 -6.05
C VAL A 160 20.93 7.14 -7.46
N GLU A 161 19.72 6.58 -7.60
CA GLU A 161 19.10 6.33 -8.89
C GLU A 161 18.40 7.60 -9.38
N PRO A 162 18.77 8.15 -10.55
CA PRO A 162 18.33 9.48 -10.97
C PRO A 162 16.82 9.66 -11.06
N THR A 163 16.07 8.57 -11.28
CA THR A 163 14.60 8.62 -11.40
C THR A 163 13.88 8.35 -10.10
N PHE A 164 14.57 8.00 -9.01
CA PHE A 164 13.93 7.54 -7.78
C PHE A 164 12.96 8.56 -7.18
N GLU A 165 13.33 9.85 -7.12
CA GLU A 165 12.44 10.88 -6.57
C GLU A 165 11.15 11.01 -7.36
N GLN A 166 11.24 10.96 -8.69
CA GLN A 166 10.07 10.99 -9.57
C GLN A 166 9.22 9.72 -9.41
N ASP A 167 9.86 8.55 -9.49
CA ASP A 167 9.18 7.25 -9.33
C ASP A 167 8.48 7.15 -7.97
N PHE A 168 9.13 7.63 -6.90
CA PHE A 168 8.57 7.70 -5.56
C PHE A 168 7.37 8.65 -5.47
N MET A 169 7.47 9.83 -6.07
CA MET A 169 6.40 10.83 -6.07
C MET A 169 5.15 10.34 -6.83
N GLU A 170 5.35 9.73 -7.99
CA GLU A 170 4.29 9.09 -8.76
C GLU A 170 3.65 7.92 -7.99
N ALA A 171 4.49 7.15 -7.28
CA ALA A 171 4.07 6.02 -6.47
C ALA A 171 3.32 6.39 -5.18
N MET A 172 3.35 7.64 -4.72
CA MET A 172 2.59 8.06 -3.55
C MET A 172 1.07 8.10 -3.80
N GLN A 173 0.62 8.27 -5.06
CA GLN A 173 -0.81 8.27 -5.39
C GLN A 173 -1.41 6.85 -5.36
N LEU A 174 -2.71 6.71 -5.11
CA LEU A 174 -3.41 5.43 -4.96
C LEU A 174 -4.20 5.06 -6.23
N PRO A 175 -3.98 3.89 -6.86
CA PRO A 175 -2.88 2.94 -6.61
C PRO A 175 -1.51 3.45 -7.11
N HIS A 176 -1.48 4.27 -8.17
CA HIS A 176 -0.28 4.94 -8.69
C HIS A 176 -0.69 6.13 -9.57
N MET A 177 0.16 7.15 -9.74
CA MET A 177 -0.16 8.33 -10.55
C MET A 177 -0.36 7.99 -12.04
N THR A 178 0.60 7.30 -12.64
CA THR A 178 0.73 7.06 -14.10
C THR A 178 0.51 5.60 -14.51
N ASP A 179 1.15 4.65 -13.81
CA ASP A 179 0.98 3.21 -14.05
C ASP A 179 -0.48 2.75 -13.99
N LYS A 180 -0.80 1.81 -14.88
CA LYS A 180 -2.14 1.22 -15.02
C LYS A 180 -2.28 -0.01 -14.11
N PHE A 181 -3.50 -0.22 -13.61
CA PHE A 181 -3.88 -1.35 -12.78
C PHE A 181 -5.11 -2.06 -13.39
N PRO A 182 -4.98 -2.71 -14.56
CA PRO A 182 -6.09 -3.41 -15.18
C PRO A 182 -6.68 -4.51 -14.29
N ASN A 183 -5.90 -5.14 -13.39
CA ASN A 183 -6.44 -6.12 -12.45
C ASN A 183 -7.32 -5.51 -11.33
N LEU A 184 -7.47 -4.18 -11.28
CA LEU A 184 -8.41 -3.49 -10.39
C LEU A 184 -9.71 -3.07 -11.08
N GLU A 185 -9.84 -3.24 -12.40
CA GLU A 185 -11.09 -2.99 -13.12
C GLU A 185 -12.20 -3.88 -12.55
N GLY A 186 -13.34 -3.27 -12.20
CA GLY A 186 -14.45 -3.96 -11.53
C GLY A 186 -14.23 -4.29 -10.04
N VAL A 187 -13.01 -4.11 -9.51
CA VAL A 187 -12.71 -4.22 -8.07
C VAL A 187 -12.89 -2.88 -7.36
N VAL A 188 -12.37 -1.81 -7.98
CA VAL A 188 -12.55 -0.43 -7.52
C VAL A 188 -13.41 0.29 -8.54
N PRO A 189 -14.37 1.14 -8.13
CA PRO A 189 -15.21 1.85 -9.09
C PRO A 189 -14.38 2.69 -10.08
N ASP A 190 -14.72 2.67 -11.35
CA ASP A 190 -13.91 3.33 -12.41
C ASP A 190 -13.71 4.83 -12.17
N TYR A 191 -14.72 5.51 -11.62
CA TYR A 191 -14.65 6.93 -11.28
C TYR A 191 -13.72 7.24 -10.09
N ILE A 192 -13.34 6.21 -9.31
CA ILE A 192 -12.34 6.26 -8.23
C ILE A 192 -10.94 5.92 -8.78
N LEU A 193 -10.82 4.96 -9.69
CA LEU A 193 -9.52 4.64 -10.32
C LEU A 193 -9.01 5.77 -11.21
N ASN A 194 -9.92 6.36 -11.99
CA ASN A 194 -9.61 7.34 -13.04
C ASN A 194 -9.94 8.78 -12.62
N GLN A 195 -9.69 9.12 -11.35
CA GLN A 195 -9.93 10.46 -10.81
C GLN A 195 -9.14 11.53 -11.58
N GLY A 196 -9.84 12.60 -11.98
CA GLY A 196 -9.21 13.82 -12.47
C GLY A 196 -8.60 14.66 -11.32
N PRO A 197 -7.92 15.78 -11.63
CA PRO A 197 -7.25 16.63 -10.64
C PRO A 197 -8.19 17.23 -9.59
N LYS A 198 -9.51 17.26 -9.85
CA LYS A 198 -10.54 17.75 -8.91
C LYS A 198 -11.09 16.66 -7.97
N GLY A 199 -10.54 15.44 -8.01
CA GLY A 199 -11.02 14.27 -7.25
C GLY A 199 -12.09 13.47 -8.01
N PRO A 200 -12.71 12.47 -7.36
CA PRO A 200 -13.70 11.61 -7.99
C PRO A 200 -15.00 12.36 -8.23
N VAL A 201 -15.61 12.13 -9.40
CA VAL A 201 -16.96 12.58 -9.75
C VAL A 201 -17.81 11.31 -9.86
N ARG A 202 -18.80 11.15 -8.98
CA ARG A 202 -19.71 10.01 -9.09
C ARG A 202 -20.52 10.15 -10.38
N PRO A 203 -20.67 9.08 -11.19
CA PRO A 203 -21.64 9.08 -12.28
C PRO A 203 -23.05 9.26 -11.70
N GLU A 204 -23.91 9.94 -12.46
CA GLU A 204 -25.32 10.18 -12.13
C GLU A 204 -26.13 8.86 -12.09
#